data_AF-A0A2H0YDE7-F1
#
_entry.id   AF-A0A2H0YDE7-F1
#
_cell.length_a   1.000
_cell.length_b   1.000
_cell.length_c   1.000
_cell.angle_alpha   90.00
_cell.angle_beta   90.00
_cell.angle_gamma   90.00
#
_symmetry.space_group_name_H-M   'P 1'
#
loop_
_entity.id
_entity.type
_entity.pdbx_description
1 polymer ?
#
loop_
_entity_poly.entity_id
_entity_poly.type
_entity_poly.pdbx_seq_one_letter_code
_entity_poly.pdbx_strand_id
1 'polypeptide(L)'
;MPSIETHVQKSTERTGKPFREIHEWIDEPSHKVERHDIGRVLEFAKMFEEKYGEEGAKEYVQHLQDDLKARFGHLLEDVEKLITDNLKYFGC
;
A
#
# COMPACT_ATOMS: atom_id res chain seq x y z
N MET A 1 2.86 -5.71 -4.33
CA MET A 1 2.90 -4.63 -3.33
C MET A 1 4.35 -4.23 -3.14
N PRO A 2 4.65 -2.95 -2.88
CA PRO A 2 5.99 -2.50 -2.52
C PRO A 2 6.52 -3.28 -1.31
N SER A 3 7.84 -3.39 -1.17
CA SER A 3 8.43 -4.00 0.01
C SER A 3 8.38 -3.04 1.21
N ILE A 4 8.52 -3.58 2.43
CA ILE A 4 8.64 -2.77 3.65
C ILE A 4 9.77 -1.73 3.50
N GLU A 5 10.91 -2.13 2.94
CA GLU A 5 12.04 -1.21 2.72
C GLU A 5 11.68 -0.07 1.75
N THR A 6 10.90 -0.36 0.69
CA THR A 6 10.39 0.69 -0.22
C THR A 6 9.45 1.64 0.51
N HIS A 7 8.55 1.14 1.35
CA HIS A 7 7.64 1.97 2.15
C HIS A 7 8.41 2.86 3.13
N VAL A 8 9.35 2.29 3.89
CA VAL A 8 10.22 3.01 4.82
C VAL A 8 11.03 4.10 4.13
N GLN A 9 11.60 3.80 2.96
CA GLN A 9 12.35 4.78 2.18
C GLN A 9 11.45 5.97 1.79
N LYS A 10 10.30 5.71 1.17
CA LYS A 10 9.36 6.75 0.76
C LYS A 10 8.82 7.56 1.94
N SER A 11 8.56 6.91 3.06
CA SER A 11 8.13 7.56 4.29
C SER A 11 9.20 8.53 4.81
N THR A 12 10.47 8.10 4.81
CA THR A 12 11.61 8.93 5.19
C THR A 12 11.77 10.13 4.26
N GLU A 13 11.66 9.92 2.95
CA GLU A 13 11.76 10.99 1.95
C GLU A 13 10.65 12.05 2.11
N ARG A 14 9.42 11.63 2.46
CA ARG A 14 8.27 12.52 2.60
C ARG A 14 8.19 13.23 3.95
N THR A 15 8.53 12.53 5.02
CA THR A 15 8.26 12.99 6.40
C THR A 15 9.52 13.22 7.24
N GLY A 16 10.69 12.78 6.75
CA GLY A 16 11.92 12.74 7.53
C GLY A 16 11.95 11.63 8.59
N LYS A 17 10.89 10.82 8.72
CA LYS A 17 10.78 9.70 9.66
C LYS A 17 10.51 8.40 8.90
N PRO A 18 11.12 7.27 9.31
CA PRO A 18 10.96 6.01 8.59
C PRO A 18 9.64 5.30 8.87
N PHE A 19 8.99 5.59 10.01
CA PHE A 19 7.77 4.92 10.49
C PHE A 19 7.75 3.38 10.30
N ARG A 20 8.92 2.75 10.41
CA ARG A 20 9.14 1.31 10.14
C ARG A 20 8.16 0.41 10.89
N GLU A 21 7.95 0.68 12.18
CA GLU A 21 7.00 -0.08 13.01
C GLU A 21 5.58 -0.08 12.45
N ILE A 22 5.14 1.01 11.82
CA ILE A 22 3.83 1.11 11.19
C ILE A 22 3.78 0.15 9.99
N HIS A 23 4.75 0.24 9.09
CA HIS A 23 4.81 -0.61 7.89
C HIS A 23 4.94 -2.10 8.23
N GLU A 24 5.81 -2.44 9.18
CA GLU A 24 5.99 -3.83 9.65
C GLU A 24 4.72 -4.37 10.32
N TRP A 25 4.00 -3.53 11.07
CA TRP A 25 2.73 -3.93 11.66
C TRP A 25 1.68 -4.18 10.59
N ILE A 26 1.54 -3.29 9.59
CA ILE A 26 0.53 -3.45 8.54
C ILE A 26 0.79 -4.72 7.71
N ASP A 27 2.06 -4.99 7.39
CA ASP A 27 2.48 -6.09 6.53
C ASP A 27 2.77 -7.43 7.23
N GLU A 28 2.54 -7.50 8.55
CA GLU A 28 2.73 -8.74 9.31
C GLU A 28 1.87 -9.88 8.70
N PRO A 29 2.49 -11.00 8.26
CA PRO A 29 1.80 -11.98 7.42
C PRO A 29 0.53 -12.58 8.00
N SER A 30 0.48 -12.80 9.32
CA SER A 30 -0.65 -13.46 9.99
C SER A 30 -1.90 -12.58 10.04
N HIS A 31 -1.71 -11.26 10.11
CA HIS A 31 -2.77 -10.28 10.22
C HIS A 31 -2.90 -9.38 8.98
N LYS A 32 -2.09 -9.59 7.94
CA LYS A 32 -2.03 -8.71 6.76
C LYS A 32 -3.41 -8.44 6.14
N VAL A 33 -4.22 -9.48 5.95
CA VAL A 33 -5.57 -9.34 5.37
C VAL A 33 -6.46 -8.44 6.22
N GLU A 34 -6.45 -8.65 7.54
CA GLU A 34 -7.21 -7.86 8.51
C GLU A 34 -6.75 -6.39 8.52
N ARG A 35 -5.44 -6.16 8.54
CA ARG A 35 -4.83 -4.81 8.66
C ARG A 35 -4.90 -3.99 7.37
N HIS A 36 -5.22 -4.63 6.25
CA HIS A 36 -5.51 -3.99 4.97
C HIS A 36 -7.00 -3.78 4.71
N ASP A 37 -7.88 -4.12 5.67
CA ASP A 37 -9.31 -3.88 5.55
C ASP A 37 -9.62 -2.38 5.60
N ILE A 38 -10.00 -1.82 4.45
CA ILE A 38 -10.38 -0.40 4.32
C ILE A 38 -11.57 -0.06 5.22
N GLY A 39 -12.46 -1.01 5.50
CA GLY A 39 -13.59 -0.81 6.42
C GLY A 39 -13.13 -0.51 7.86
N ARG A 40 -11.91 -0.91 8.22
CA ARG A 40 -11.30 -0.69 9.54
C ARG A 40 -10.22 0.39 9.53
N VAL A 41 -10.09 1.14 8.44
CA VAL A 41 -9.05 2.17 8.30
C VAL A 41 -9.08 3.20 9.42
N LEU A 42 -10.27 3.64 9.86
CA LEU A 42 -10.41 4.64 10.93
C LEU A 42 -10.04 4.07 12.31
N GLU A 43 -10.31 2.79 12.54
CA GLU A 43 -9.96 2.10 13.78
C GLU A 43 -8.44 2.03 13.94
N PHE A 44 -7.75 1.56 12.89
CA PHE A 44 -6.29 1.41 12.92
C PHE A 44 -5.56 2.74 12.78
N ALA A 45 -6.07 3.70 11.99
CA ALA A 45 -5.51 5.04 11.93
C ALA A 45 -5.52 5.71 13.30
N LYS A 46 -6.60 5.57 14.07
CA LYS A 46 -6.70 6.11 15.44
C LYS A 46 -5.64 5.51 16.38
N MET A 47 -5.38 4.21 16.28
CA MET A 47 -4.32 3.56 17.06
C MET A 47 -2.94 4.18 16.79
N PHE A 48 -2.63 4.49 15.53
CA PHE A 48 -1.37 5.14 15.16
C PHE A 48 -1.35 6.63 15.49
N GLU A 49 -2.50 7.30 15.44
CA GLU A 49 -2.65 8.69 15.90
C GLU A 49 -2.31 8.82 17.39
N GLU A 50 -2.81 7.90 18.22
CA GLU A 50 -2.55 7.91 19.67
C GLU A 50 -1.07 7.66 20.00
N LYS A 51 -0.37 6.84 19.19
CA LYS A 51 1.04 6.46 19.44
C LYS A 51 2.06 7.43 18.82
N TYR A 52 1.77 7.99 17.64
CA TYR A 52 2.73 8.76 16.85
C TYR A 52 2.19 10.13 16.40
N GLY A 53 1.00 10.51 16.84
CA GLY A 53 0.30 11.71 16.39
C GLY A 53 -0.29 11.55 14.99
N GLU A 54 -0.87 12.64 14.49
CA GLU A 54 -1.54 12.68 13.18
C GLU A 54 -0.66 12.18 12.02
N GLU A 55 0.66 12.40 12.09
CA GLU A 55 1.61 11.91 11.09
C GLU A 55 1.62 10.37 10.99
N GLY A 56 1.54 9.64 12.11
CA GLY A 56 1.52 8.18 12.09
C GLY A 56 0.22 7.63 11.51
N ALA A 57 -0.91 8.28 11.82
CA ALA A 57 -2.20 7.94 11.22
C ALA A 57 -2.18 8.13 9.70
N LYS A 58 -1.61 9.26 9.24
CA LYS A 58 -1.42 9.53 7.82
C LYS A 58 -0.51 8.50 7.16
N GLU A 59 0.57 8.08 7.82
CA GLU A 59 1.47 7.07 7.28
C GLU A 59 0.81 5.72 7.12
N TYR A 60 -0.01 5.30 8.09
CA TYR A 60 -0.81 4.08 7.97
C TYR A 60 -1.72 4.12 6.73
N VAL A 61 -2.45 5.22 6.53
CA VAL A 61 -3.31 5.41 5.36
C VAL A 61 -2.48 5.46 4.07
N GLN A 62 -1.31 6.09 4.10
CA GLN A 62 -0.43 6.21 2.94
C GLN A 62 0.11 4.84 2.49
N HIS A 63 0.49 3.97 3.42
CA HIS A 63 0.91 2.61 3.11
C HIS A 63 -0.20 1.85 2.36
N LEU A 64 -1.44 1.91 2.84
CA LEU A 64 -2.59 1.31 2.15
C LEU A 64 -2.81 1.90 0.76
N GLN A 65 -2.66 3.22 0.61
CA GLN A 65 -2.78 3.88 -0.68
C GLN A 65 -1.72 3.40 -1.68
N ASP A 66 -0.47 3.29 -1.23
CA ASP A 66 0.65 2.81 -2.05
C ASP A 66 0.43 1.36 -2.51
N ASP A 67 -0.05 0.52 -1.60
CA ASP A 67 -0.40 -0.87 -1.86
C ASP A 67 -1.55 -0.98 -2.87
N LEU A 68 -2.63 -0.22 -2.68
CA LEU A 68 -3.75 -0.18 -3.63
C LEU A 68 -3.28 0.27 -5.02
N LYS A 69 -2.50 1.35 -5.11
CA LYS A 69 -1.98 1.86 -6.39
C LYS A 69 -1.13 0.80 -7.10
N ALA A 70 -0.23 0.14 -6.38
CA ALA A 70 0.61 -0.90 -6.98
C ALA A 70 -0.24 -2.08 -7.49
N ARG A 71 -1.21 -2.54 -6.70
CA ARG A 71 -2.07 -3.66 -7.09
C ARG A 71 -2.92 -3.35 -8.32
N PHE A 72 -3.61 -2.21 -8.34
CA PHE A 72 -4.45 -1.83 -9.47
C PHE A 72 -3.63 -1.44 -10.70
N GLY A 73 -2.45 -0.83 -10.51
CA GLY A 73 -1.52 -0.54 -11.60
C GLY A 73 -1.10 -1.80 -12.34
N HIS A 74 -0.59 -2.81 -11.63
CA HIS A 74 -0.21 -4.08 -12.24
C HIS A 74 -1.38 -4.79 -12.92
N LEU A 75 -2.58 -4.76 -12.31
CA LEU A 75 -3.76 -5.37 -12.92
C LEU A 75 -4.13 -4.69 -14.25
N LEU A 76 -4.05 -3.36 -14.31
CA LEU A 76 -4.30 -2.62 -15.55
C LEU A 76 -3.26 -2.97 -16.62
N GLU A 77 -1.97 -2.98 -16.26
CA GLU A 77 -0.89 -3.37 -17.17
C GLU A 77 -1.09 -4.79 -17.74
N ASP A 78 -1.46 -5.74 -16.89
CA ASP A 78 -1.71 -7.13 -17.28
C ASP A 78 -2.92 -7.24 -18.22
N VAL A 79 -4.00 -6.50 -17.94
CA VAL A 79 -5.21 -6.48 -18.79
C VAL A 79 -4.92 -5.82 -20.13
N GLU A 80 -4.21 -4.69 -20.15
CA GLU A 80 -3.80 -4.00 -21.38
C GLU A 80 -2.92 -4.90 -22.25
N LYS A 81 -1.97 -5.60 -21.63
CA LYS A 81 -1.12 -6.58 -22.32
C LYS A 81 -1.95 -7.71 -22.90
N LEU A 82 -2.89 -8.27 -22.12
CA LEU A 82 -3.76 -9.36 -22.58
C LEU A 82 -4.59 -8.92 -23.80
N ILE A 83 -5.20 -7.72 -23.74
CA ILE A 83 -5.96 -7.16 -24.86
C ILE A 83 -5.06 -7.00 -26.09
N THR A 84 -3.89 -6.38 -25.91
CA THR A 84 -2.93 -6.13 -27.00
C THR A 84 -2.47 -7.43 -27.67
N ASP A 85 -2.12 -8.45 -26.87
CA ASP A 85 -1.68 -9.74 -27.38
C ASP A 85 -2.80 -10.45 -28.18
N ASN A 86 -4.05 -10.34 -27.74
CA ASN A 86 -5.21 -10.90 -28.45
C ASN A 86 -5.51 -10.14 -29.74
N LEU A 87 -5.49 -8.80 -29.72
CA LEU A 87 -5.68 -7.99 -30.93
C LEU A 87 -4.62 -8.36 -31.98
N LYS A 88 -3.35 -8.44 -31.57
CA LYS A 88 -2.24 -8.86 -32.41
C LYS A 88 -2.44 -10.27 -32.98
N TYR A 89 -2.93 -11.22 -32.18
CA TYR A 89 -3.22 -12.58 -32.65
C TYR A 89 -4.30 -12.60 -33.75
N PHE A 90 -5.31 -11.74 -33.65
CA PHE A 90 -6.37 -11.62 -34.65
C PHE A 90 -6.07 -10.61 -35.78
N GLY A 91 -4.86 -10.06 -35.84
CA GLY A 91 -4.41 -9.18 -36.92
C GLY A 91 -4.89 -7.73 -36.84
N CYS A 92 -5.30 -7.30 -35.64
CA CYS A 92 -5.62 -5.91 -35.30
C CYS A 92 -4.43 -5.20 -34.64
#